data_AF-A0A972HH78-F1
#
_entry.id   AF-A0A972HH78-F1
#
_cell.length_a   1.000
_cell.length_b   1.000
_cell.length_c   1.000
_cell.angle_alpha   90.00
_cell.angle_beta   90.00
_cell.angle_gamma   90.00
#
_symmetry.space_group_name_H-M   'P 1'
#
loop_
_entity.id
_entity.type
_entity.pdbx_description
1 polymer ?
#
loop_
_entity_poly.entity_id
_entity_poly.type
_entity_poly.pdbx_seq_one_letter_code
_entity_poly.pdbx_strand_id
1 'polypeptide(L)'
;MTEQLDRAYASIMSTIVECGQIPHFTELANDLDVDIETSRLLMHELETVTPSWMHPGTDYLASFPPFNAQPTQYRISVDGKILRTSPDEMVGYTSSMVGGSLESRPFR
;
A
#
# COMPACT_ATOMS: atom_id res chain seq x y z
N MET A 1 -4.81 22.36 5.08
CA MET A 1 -4.16 21.25 4.36
C MET A 1 -4.02 20.02 5.24
N THR A 2 -3.40 20.11 6.42
CA THR A 2 -3.24 18.97 7.35
C THR A 2 -4.53 18.22 7.66
N GLU A 3 -5.64 18.93 7.95
CA GLU A 3 -6.95 18.29 8.21
C GLU A 3 -7.47 17.47 7.01
N GLN A 4 -7.21 17.92 5.77
CA GLN A 4 -7.63 17.16 4.58
C GLN A 4 -6.75 15.94 4.36
N LEU A 5 -5.44 16.03 4.63
CA LEU A 5 -4.54 14.88 4.59
C LEU A 5 -4.89 13.84 5.65
N ASP A 6 -5.23 14.28 6.87
CA ASP A 6 -5.66 13.39 7.95
C ASP A 6 -6.95 12.65 7.57
N ARG A 7 -7.93 13.37 6.99
CA ARG A 7 -9.17 12.77 6.48
C ARG A 7 -8.89 11.79 5.33
N ALA A 8 -8.04 12.16 4.38
CA ALA A 8 -7.67 11.31 3.26
C ALA A 8 -6.97 10.02 3.72
N TYR A 9 -5.99 10.15 4.63
CA TYR A 9 -5.30 9.02 5.25
C TYR A 9 -6.29 8.09 5.96
N ALA A 10 -7.18 8.64 6.78
CA ALA A 10 -8.19 7.87 7.50
C ALA A 10 -9.16 7.14 6.55
N SER A 11 -9.57 7.79 5.47
CA SER A 11 -10.47 7.20 4.46
C SER A 11 -9.80 6.03 3.73
N ILE A 12 -8.55 6.22 3.28
CA ILE A 12 -7.76 5.16 2.63
C ILE A 12 -7.56 3.98 3.57
N MET A 13 -7.14 4.24 4.81
CA MET A 13 -6.91 3.21 5.82
C MET A 13 -8.18 2.40 6.10
N SER A 14 -9.31 3.08 6.27
CA SER A 14 -10.61 2.43 6.53
C SER A 14 -11.03 1.58 5.34
N THR A 15 -10.88 2.09 4.11
CA THR A 15 -11.19 1.34 2.89
C THR A 15 -10.33 0.09 2.75
N ILE A 16 -9.02 0.16 3.05
CA ILE A 16 -8.15 -1.01 3.00
C ILE A 16 -8.57 -2.05 4.04
N VAL A 17 -8.94 -1.63 5.25
CA VAL A 17 -9.42 -2.53 6.32
C VAL A 17 -10.74 -3.21 5.92
N GLU A 18 -11.68 -2.47 5.33
CA GLU A 18 -13.03 -2.97 5.00
C GLU A 18 -13.06 -3.81 3.71
N CYS A 19 -12.47 -3.28 2.64
CA CYS A 19 -12.57 -3.82 1.29
C CYS A 19 -11.35 -4.65 0.89
N GLY A 20 -10.24 -4.45 1.58
CA GLY A 20 -9.01 -5.16 1.33
C GLY A 20 -8.18 -4.64 0.15
N GLN A 21 -8.48 -3.45 -0.36
CA GLN A 21 -7.85 -2.83 -1.52
C GLN A 21 -7.56 -1.36 -1.24
N ILE A 22 -6.52 -0.83 -1.88
CA ILE A 22 -6.23 0.61 -1.87
C ILE A 22 -7.22 1.30 -2.83
N PRO A 23 -7.98 2.33 -2.40
CA PRO A 23 -8.95 2.99 -3.27
C PRO A 23 -8.26 3.78 -4.40
N HIS A 24 -8.99 3.97 -5.49
CA HIS A 24 -8.62 4.91 -6.54
C HIS A 24 -8.93 6.36 -6.11
N PHE A 25 -8.23 7.35 -6.66
CA PHE A 25 -8.46 8.77 -6.29
C PHE A 25 -9.88 9.25 -6.60
N THR A 26 -10.58 8.65 -7.56
CA THR A 26 -12.01 8.96 -7.82
C THR A 26 -12.94 8.41 -6.74
N GLU A 27 -12.61 7.28 -6.14
CA GLU A 27 -13.37 6.72 -5.01
C GLU A 27 -13.13 7.58 -3.77
N LEU A 28 -11.87 7.94 -3.52
CA LEU A 28 -11.51 8.87 -2.45
C LEU A 28 -12.18 10.25 -2.61
N ALA A 29 -12.35 10.73 -3.85
CA ALA A 29 -13.04 11.99 -4.11
C ALA A 29 -14.51 11.94 -3.64
N ASN A 30 -15.19 10.83 -3.92
CA ASN A 30 -16.55 10.60 -3.45
C ASN A 30 -16.61 10.50 -1.92
N ASP A 31 -15.66 9.78 -1.29
CA ASP A 31 -15.63 9.61 0.16
C ASP A 31 -15.38 10.92 0.92
N LEU A 32 -14.55 11.80 0.35
CA LEU A 32 -14.19 13.08 0.96
C LEU A 32 -15.15 14.23 0.62
N ASP A 33 -16.07 14.02 -0.33
CA ASP A 33 -16.95 15.04 -0.94
C ASP A 33 -16.13 16.21 -1.53
N VAL A 34 -15.16 15.87 -2.37
CA VAL A 34 -14.28 16.83 -3.08
C VAL A 34 -14.24 16.52 -4.57
N ASP A 35 -13.74 17.46 -5.37
CA ASP A 35 -13.53 17.20 -6.80
C ASP A 35 -12.38 16.21 -7.03
N ILE A 36 -12.40 15.58 -8.20
CA ILE A 36 -11.45 14.53 -8.58
C ILE A 36 -10.00 15.01 -8.56
N GLU A 37 -9.73 16.25 -8.99
CA GLU A 37 -8.37 16.78 -9.06
C GLU A 37 -7.82 17.05 -7.66
N THR A 38 -8.64 17.61 -6.76
CA THR A 38 -8.28 17.77 -5.34
C THR A 38 -7.92 16.43 -4.71
N SER A 39 -8.74 15.39 -4.92
CA SER A 39 -8.46 14.04 -4.41
C SER A 39 -7.17 13.44 -4.97
N ARG A 40 -6.93 13.60 -6.27
CA ARG A 40 -5.69 13.17 -6.93
C ARG A 40 -4.47 13.85 -6.30
N LEU A 41 -4.53 15.16 -6.08
CA LEU A 41 -3.45 15.93 -5.45
C LEU A 41 -3.23 15.51 -3.99
N LEU A 42 -4.29 15.22 -3.23
CA LEU A 42 -4.17 14.70 -1.86
C LEU A 42 -3.44 13.35 -1.82
N MET A 43 -3.68 12.45 -2.78
CA MET A 43 -2.92 11.19 -2.87
C MET A 43 -1.43 11.41 -3.13
N HIS A 44 -1.09 12.34 -4.04
CA HIS A 44 0.31 12.69 -4.29
C HIS A 44 0.95 13.36 -3.07
N GLU A 45 0.24 14.24 -2.37
CA GLU A 45 0.75 14.86 -1.15
C GLU A 45 0.97 13.82 -0.04
N LEU A 46 0.04 12.86 0.13
CA LEU A 46 0.20 11.72 1.04
C LEU A 46 1.44 10.88 0.73
N GLU A 47 1.75 10.66 -0.56
CA GLU A 47 2.98 9.98 -0.97
C GLU A 47 4.23 10.71 -0.47
N THR A 48 4.24 12.04 -0.47
CA THR A 48 5.40 12.81 0.00
C THR A 48 5.58 12.84 1.52
N VAL A 49 4.50 12.64 2.30
CA VAL A 49 4.51 12.72 3.77
C VAL A 49 4.45 11.37 4.47
N THR A 50 4.35 10.27 3.71
CA THR A 50 4.33 8.89 4.22
C THR A 50 5.36 8.04 3.47
N PRO A 51 5.75 6.84 3.95
CA PRO A 51 6.60 5.92 3.20
C PRO A 51 5.85 5.17 2.08
N SER A 52 4.85 5.83 1.49
CA SER A 52 4.05 5.33 0.38
C SER A 52 4.78 5.56 -0.95
N TRP A 53 4.28 4.95 -2.03
CA TRP A 53 4.72 5.31 -3.38
C TRP A 53 3.62 5.05 -4.42
N MET A 54 3.66 5.84 -5.48
CA MET A 54 2.81 5.67 -6.65
C MET A 54 3.37 4.59 -7.59
N HIS A 55 2.49 3.86 -8.27
CA HIS A 55 2.90 3.01 -9.38
C HIS A 55 3.41 3.90 -10.55
N PRO A 56 4.58 3.60 -11.14
CA PRO A 56 5.16 4.44 -12.19
C PRO A 56 4.20 4.70 -13.36
N GLY A 57 4.12 5.97 -13.79
CA GLY A 57 3.30 6.39 -14.93
C GLY A 57 1.79 6.38 -14.68
N THR A 58 1.36 6.28 -13.42
CA THR A 58 -0.06 6.28 -13.04
C THR A 58 -0.29 7.16 -11.82
N ASP A 59 -1.58 7.38 -11.48
CA ASP A 59 -2.00 7.99 -10.22
C ASP A 59 -2.45 6.93 -9.18
N TYR A 60 -1.94 5.69 -9.28
CA TYR A 60 -2.30 4.60 -8.38
C TYR A 60 -1.29 4.49 -7.24
N LEU A 61 -1.77 4.51 -5.99
CA LEU A 61 -0.94 4.13 -4.85
C LEU A 61 -0.60 2.64 -4.93
N ALA A 62 0.68 2.32 -5.11
CA ALA A 62 1.18 0.95 -5.10
C ALA A 62 1.50 0.46 -3.68
N SER A 63 1.86 1.39 -2.79
CA SER A 63 2.17 1.13 -1.39
C SER A 63 1.52 2.19 -0.52
N PHE A 64 0.90 1.77 0.58
CA PHE A 64 0.36 2.64 1.61
C PHE A 64 0.54 1.97 2.97
N PRO A 65 1.66 2.24 3.68
CA PRO A 65 2.06 1.48 4.86
C PRO A 65 0.96 1.35 5.91
N PRO A 66 0.78 0.16 6.51
CA PRO A 66 1.61 -1.05 6.38
C PRO A 66 1.30 -1.90 5.13
N PHE A 67 0.40 -1.46 4.25
CA PHE A 67 -0.14 -2.26 3.15
C PHE A 67 0.59 -2.02 1.83
N ASN A 68 0.53 -3.01 0.95
CA ASN A 68 1.08 -2.92 -0.38
C ASN A 68 0.13 -3.58 -1.39
N ALA A 69 -0.17 -2.87 -2.47
CA ALA A 69 -0.99 -3.37 -3.58
C ALA A 69 -0.19 -4.26 -4.54
N GLN A 70 1.12 -4.43 -4.33
CA GLN A 70 1.97 -5.36 -5.06
C GLN A 70 2.33 -6.55 -4.15
N PRO A 71 2.64 -7.72 -4.71
CA PRO A 71 3.12 -8.86 -3.93
C PRO A 71 4.38 -8.49 -3.16
N THR A 72 4.40 -8.80 -1.87
CA THR A 72 5.58 -8.68 -1.01
C THR A 72 5.78 -9.98 -0.22
N GLN A 73 6.90 -10.08 0.49
CA GLN A 73 7.17 -11.21 1.39
C GLN A 73 6.22 -11.29 2.60
N TYR A 74 5.51 -10.21 2.90
CA TYR A 74 4.63 -10.11 4.05
C TYR A 74 3.19 -10.38 3.66
N ARG A 75 2.54 -11.29 4.38
CA ARG A 75 1.11 -11.54 4.24
C ARG A 75 0.37 -10.84 5.36
N ILE A 76 -0.38 -9.79 5.02
CA ILE A 76 -1.21 -9.06 5.97
C ILE A 76 -2.66 -9.48 5.79
N SER A 77 -3.34 -9.75 6.90
CA SER A 77 -4.76 -10.06 6.93
C SER A 77 -5.49 -9.18 7.94
N VAL A 78 -6.68 -8.74 7.57
CA VAL A 78 -7.62 -8.04 8.44
C VAL A 78 -8.80 -8.97 8.67
N ASP A 79 -9.13 -9.26 9.93
CA ASP A 79 -10.21 -10.20 10.30
C ASP A 79 -10.16 -11.55 9.58
N GLY A 80 -8.95 -12.08 9.36
CA GLY A 80 -8.71 -13.33 8.64
C GLY A 80 -8.83 -13.25 7.12
N LYS A 81 -9.17 -12.09 6.55
CA LYS A 81 -9.15 -11.83 5.10
C LYS A 81 -7.77 -11.32 4.70
N ILE A 82 -7.09 -12.08 3.87
CA ILE A 82 -5.81 -11.65 3.28
C ILE A 82 -6.09 -10.56 2.26
N LEU A 83 -5.33 -9.47 2.37
CA LEU A 83 -5.27 -8.44 1.34
C LEU A 83 -4.59 -9.06 0.12
N ARG A 84 -5.39 -9.46 -0.88
CA ARG A 84 -4.89 -10.17 -2.06
C ARG A 84 -4.50 -9.18 -3.13
N THR A 85 -3.25 -9.28 -3.57
CA THR A 85 -2.81 -8.77 -4.87
C THR A 85 -2.18 -9.94 -5.61
N SER A 86 -2.67 -10.20 -6.81
CA SER A 86 -2.14 -11.24 -7.70
C SER A 86 -0.74 -10.81 -8.16
N PRO A 87 0.26 -11.72 -8.27
CA PRO A 87 0.12 -13.17 -8.37
C PRO A 87 0.25 -13.91 -7.03
N ASP A 88 -0.26 -15.14 -7.02
CA ASP A 88 -0.08 -16.12 -5.93
C ASP A 88 1.40 -16.50 -5.69
N GLU A 89 2.31 -16.09 -6.58
CA GLU A 89 3.76 -16.27 -6.44
C GLU A 89 4.42 -15.00 -5.86
N MET A 90 4.92 -15.10 -4.64
CA MET A 90 5.81 -14.09 -4.07
C MET A 90 7.14 -14.06 -4.83
N VAL A 91 7.44 -12.95 -5.50
CA VAL A 91 8.82 -12.61 -5.88
C VAL A 91 9.52 -11.96 -4.68
N GLY A 92 10.01 -12.81 -3.78
CA GLY A 92 10.93 -12.41 -2.72
C GLY A 92 12.39 -12.60 -3.14
N TYR A 93 13.28 -11.76 -2.61
CA TYR A 93 14.74 -11.99 -2.67
C TYR A 93 15.20 -13.29 -1.99
N THR A 94 14.33 -14.04 -1.29
CA THR A 94 14.64 -15.40 -0.88
C THR A 94 13.36 -16.26 -0.90
N SER A 95 13.23 -17.10 -1.93
CA SER A 95 12.54 -18.39 -1.85
C SER A 95 13.51 -19.55 -2.08
N SER A 96 14.76 -19.24 -2.41
CA SER A 96 15.91 -20.13 -2.44
C SER A 96 16.65 -20.08 -1.11
N MET A 97 17.21 -21.22 -0.68
CA MET A 97 18.31 -21.24 0.29
C MET A 97 19.48 -20.44 -0.30
N VAL A 98 19.49 -19.12 -0.11
CA VAL A 98 20.59 -18.24 -0.51
C VAL A 98 21.26 -17.74 0.75
N GLY A 99 22.53 -18.06 0.85
CA GLY A 99 23.38 -17.99 2.02
C GLY A 99 24.19 -19.27 2.02
N GLY A 100 25.52 -19.14 1.98
CA GLY A 100 26.46 -20.25 1.95
C GLY A 100 26.33 -21.20 3.15
N SER A 101 27.40 -21.91 3.49
CA SER A 101 27.37 -22.85 4.62
C SER A 101 26.83 -22.18 5.89
N LEU A 102 26.28 -22.96 6.82
CA LEU A 102 25.75 -22.44 8.10
C LEU A 102 26.75 -21.53 8.83
N GLU A 103 28.05 -21.73 8.60
CA GLU A 103 29.15 -20.94 9.15
C GLU A 103 29.27 -19.52 8.54
N SER A 104 28.71 -19.28 7.35
CA SER A 104 28.86 -18.03 6.61
C SER A 104 27.66 -17.08 6.73
N ARG A 105 26.74 -17.31 7.68
CA ARG A 105 25.53 -16.47 7.82
C ARG A 105 25.79 -15.28 8.76
N PRO A 106 25.43 -14.05 8.34
CA PRO A 106 25.80 -12.83 9.06
C PRO A 106 24.99 -12.58 10.34
N PHE A 107 23.90 -13.30 10.56
CA PHE A 107 23.07 -13.19 11.75
C PHE A 107 22.85 -14.59 12.34
N ARG A 108 23.23 -14.76 13.62
CA ARG A 108 23.09 -15.98 14.40
C ARG A 108 21.80 -15.98 15.19
#